data_AF-A0A7Y0TM47-F1
#
_entry.id   AF-A0A7Y0TM47-F1
#
_cell.length_a   1.000
_cell.length_b   1.000
_cell.length_c   1.000
_cell.angle_alpha   90.00
_cell.angle_beta   90.00
_cell.angle_gamma   90.00
#
_symmetry.space_group_name_H-M   'P 1'
#
loop_
_entity.id
_entity.type
_entity.pdbx_description
1 polymer ?
#
loop_
_entity_poly.entity_id
_entity_poly.type
_entity_poly.pdbx_seq_one_letter_code
_entity_poly.pdbx_strand_id
1 'polypeptide(L)'
;MKIKVLFIAVVMAVMAVNIGYCIDNGLIEKAKISVRRSLKDPESARFRDVHVGKETNRPVRGEVNAKNSFGGYIGFNKFFVDLKRNKVFFESVKLKEIEDWNNAVREASKALGEEPKNIINPMENKEYRHYFVEGW
;
A
#
# COMPACT_ATOMS: atom_id res chain seq x y z
N MET A 1 -36.03 -30.86 24.24
CA MET A 1 -35.89 -30.21 22.91
C MET A 1 -35.29 -28.81 22.97
N LYS A 2 -35.70 -27.92 23.88
CA LYS A 2 -35.23 -26.51 23.93
C LYS A 2 -33.71 -26.32 24.15
N ILE A 3 -33.08 -27.14 25.01
CA ILE A 3 -31.63 -27.09 25.28
C ILE A 3 -30.78 -27.48 24.08
N LYS A 4 -31.18 -28.51 23.32
CA LYS A 4 -30.45 -28.96 22.12
C LYS A 4 -30.52 -27.91 21.00
N VAL A 5 -31.67 -27.25 20.84
CA VAL A 5 -31.87 -26.16 19.87
C VAL A 5 -31.05 -24.93 20.25
N LEU A 6 -30.99 -24.57 21.54
CA LEU A 6 -30.17 -23.46 22.03
C LEU A 6 -28.68 -23.71 21.81
N PHE A 7 -28.21 -24.95 22.05
CA PHE A 7 -26.82 -25.31 21.85
C PHE A 7 -26.40 -25.23 20.36
N ILE A 8 -27.26 -25.71 19.45
CA ILE A 8 -27.03 -25.61 18.01
C ILE A 8 -26.99 -24.14 17.56
N ALA A 9 -27.89 -23.29 18.07
CA ALA A 9 -27.91 -21.86 17.72
C ALA A 9 -26.63 -21.13 18.17
N VAL A 10 -26.11 -21.44 19.36
CA VAL A 10 -24.85 -20.86 19.87
C VAL A 10 -23.66 -21.30 19.02
N VAL A 11 -23.58 -22.59 18.65
CA VAL A 11 -22.50 -23.12 17.80
C VAL A 11 -22.52 -22.46 16.40
N MET A 12 -23.69 -22.26 15.80
CA MET A 12 -23.83 -21.58 14.51
C MET A 12 -23.41 -20.11 14.57
N ALA A 13 -23.73 -19.40 15.66
CA ALA A 13 -23.32 -18.01 15.87
C ALA A 13 -21.80 -17.88 16.04
N VAL A 14 -21.16 -18.81 16.77
CA VAL A 14 -19.69 -18.84 16.92
C VAL A 14 -18.99 -19.12 15.59
N MET A 15 -19.52 -20.03 14.76
CA MET A 15 -18.96 -20.28 13.42
C MET A 15 -19.10 -19.09 12.48
N ALA A 16 -20.24 -18.38 12.50
CA ALA A 16 -20.46 -17.20 11.65
C ALA A 16 -19.45 -16.06 11.92
N VAL A 17 -19.05 -15.86 13.18
CA VAL A 17 -18.04 -14.85 13.56
C VAL A 17 -16.64 -15.23 13.03
N ASN A 18 -16.30 -16.53 13.03
CA ASN A 18 -15.01 -17.00 12.52
C ASN A 18 -14.85 -16.84 11.00
N ILE A 19 -15.95 -16.90 10.24
CA ILE A 19 -15.93 -16.76 8.78
C ILE A 19 -15.57 -15.33 8.34
N GLY A 20 -16.07 -14.30 9.03
CA GLY A 20 -15.70 -12.92 8.75
C GLY A 20 -14.21 -12.65 8.98
N TYR A 21 -13.65 -13.24 10.04
CA TYR A 21 -12.24 -13.09 10.40
C TYR A 21 -11.30 -13.84 9.43
N CYS A 22 -11.71 -15.00 8.90
CA CYS A 22 -10.86 -15.75 7.96
C CYS A 22 -10.76 -15.11 6.57
N ILE A 23 -11.76 -14.31 6.15
CA ILE A 23 -11.71 -13.60 4.87
C ILE A 23 -10.60 -12.54 4.87
N ASP A 24 -10.52 -11.74 5.93
CA ASP A 24 -9.59 -10.62 5.99
C ASP A 24 -8.13 -11.08 6.13
N ASN A 25 -7.90 -12.12 6.92
CA ASN A 25 -6.57 -12.74 7.02
C ASN A 25 -6.09 -13.30 5.66
N GLY A 26 -7.00 -13.90 4.88
CA GLY A 26 -6.68 -14.39 3.54
C GLY A 26 -6.29 -13.26 2.56
N LEU A 27 -6.96 -12.11 2.64
CA LEU A 27 -6.61 -10.93 1.82
C LEU A 27 -5.26 -10.35 2.25
N ILE A 28 -5.03 -10.24 3.55
CA ILE A 28 -3.77 -9.73 4.12
C ILE A 28 -2.58 -10.60 3.69
N GLU A 29 -2.69 -11.93 3.76
CA GLU A 29 -1.58 -12.80 3.35
C GLU A 29 -1.29 -12.71 1.85
N LYS A 30 -2.32 -12.66 1.00
CA LYS A 30 -2.13 -12.42 -0.44
C LYS A 30 -1.43 -11.09 -0.71
N ALA A 31 -1.82 -10.03 0.00
CA ALA A 31 -1.18 -8.73 -0.15
C ALA A 31 0.29 -8.75 0.30
N LYS A 32 0.61 -9.37 1.44
CA LYS A 32 2.00 -9.53 1.90
C LYS A 32 2.85 -10.28 0.88
N ILE A 33 2.31 -11.32 0.24
CA ILE A 33 3.01 -12.05 -0.83
C ILE A 33 3.33 -11.12 -2.01
N SER A 34 2.36 -10.33 -2.48
CA SER A 34 2.58 -9.38 -3.58
C SER A 34 3.61 -8.30 -3.20
N VAL A 35 3.55 -7.79 -1.97
CA VAL A 35 4.55 -6.82 -1.48
C VAL A 35 5.94 -7.44 -1.42
N ARG A 36 6.09 -8.65 -0.86
CA ARG A 36 7.39 -9.37 -0.82
C ARG A 36 8.02 -9.50 -2.19
N ARG A 37 7.24 -9.88 -3.20
CA ARG A 37 7.70 -10.01 -4.59
C ARG A 37 8.19 -8.70 -5.21
N SER A 38 7.80 -7.56 -4.64
CA SER A 38 8.17 -6.22 -5.11
C SER A 38 9.43 -5.66 -4.41
N LEU A 39 9.97 -6.36 -3.39
CA LEU A 39 11.14 -5.93 -2.61
C LEU A 39 12.45 -6.50 -3.18
N LYS A 40 13.58 -5.83 -2.85
CA LYS A 40 14.92 -6.31 -3.22
C LYS A 40 15.33 -7.57 -2.46
N ASP A 41 14.97 -7.65 -1.18
CA ASP A 41 15.13 -8.83 -0.34
C ASP A 41 13.76 -9.23 0.23
N PRO A 42 13.02 -10.14 -0.45
CA PRO A 42 11.68 -10.56 -0.07
C PRO A 42 11.59 -11.19 1.34
N GLU A 43 12.61 -11.95 1.74
CA GLU A 43 12.64 -12.69 3.00
C GLU A 43 12.91 -11.77 4.19
N SER A 44 13.53 -10.61 3.96
CA SER A 44 13.77 -9.61 5.01
C SER A 44 12.52 -8.83 5.45
N ALA A 45 11.40 -8.97 4.73
CA ALA A 45 10.22 -8.13 4.88
C ALA A 45 9.58 -8.23 6.28
N ARG A 46 9.52 -7.09 6.97
CA ARG A 46 8.84 -6.93 8.26
C ARG A 46 7.62 -6.06 8.05
N PHE A 47 6.44 -6.60 8.37
CA PHE A 47 5.17 -5.92 8.19
C PHE A 47 4.63 -5.41 9.52
N ARG A 48 3.96 -4.26 9.52
CA ARG A 48 3.17 -3.77 10.65
C ARG A 48 1.93 -3.02 10.16
N ASP A 49 0.97 -2.84 11.07
CA ASP A 49 -0.26 -2.08 10.84
C ASP A 49 -1.00 -2.46 9.54
N VAL A 50 -1.02 -3.76 9.23
CA VAL A 50 -1.64 -4.27 8.00
C VAL A 50 -3.11 -4.54 8.24
N HIS A 51 -3.97 -3.90 7.44
CA HIS A 51 -5.41 -4.05 7.56
C HIS A 51 -6.11 -3.98 6.19
N VAL A 52 -7.31 -4.55 6.13
CA VAL A 52 -8.19 -4.44 4.97
C VAL A 52 -8.96 -3.12 5.06
N GLY A 53 -8.96 -2.36 3.97
CA GLY A 53 -9.72 -1.12 3.82
C GLY A 53 -11.23 -1.38 3.77
N LYS A 54 -12.00 -0.36 4.16
CA LYS A 54 -13.47 -0.40 4.18
C LYS A 54 -14.09 0.00 2.85
N GLU A 55 -13.28 0.38 1.85
CA GLU A 55 -13.75 0.80 0.53
C GLU A 55 -14.30 -0.38 -0.29
N THR A 56 -15.06 -0.08 -1.35
CA THR A 56 -15.71 -1.08 -2.23
C THR A 56 -14.74 -2.11 -2.82
N ASN A 57 -13.47 -1.74 -3.00
CA ASN A 57 -12.43 -2.63 -3.52
C ASN A 57 -11.64 -3.38 -2.43
N ARG A 58 -11.95 -3.15 -1.14
CA ARG A 58 -11.29 -3.76 0.03
C ARG A 58 -9.75 -3.85 -0.12
N PRO A 59 -9.07 -2.72 -0.41
CA PRO A 59 -7.63 -2.75 -0.61
C PRO A 59 -6.91 -3.11 0.69
N VAL A 60 -5.73 -3.73 0.59
CA VAL A 60 -4.90 -3.99 1.78
C VAL A 60 -3.86 -2.89 1.91
N ARG A 61 -3.80 -2.26 3.08
CA ARG A 61 -2.87 -1.18 3.41
C ARG A 61 -2.02 -1.59 4.61
N GLY A 62 -0.83 -1.04 4.72
CA GLY A 62 0.02 -1.22 5.89
C GLY A 62 1.42 -0.67 5.67
N GLU A 63 2.36 -1.10 6.50
CA GLU A 63 3.75 -0.68 6.40
C GLU A 63 4.69 -1.88 6.29
N VAL A 64 5.75 -1.71 5.50
CA VAL A 64 6.80 -2.72 5.33
C VAL A 64 8.19 -2.10 5.45
N ASN A 65 9.06 -2.79 6.18
CA ASN A 65 10.49 -2.51 6.24
C ASN A 65 11.24 -3.71 5.70
N ALA A 66 12.17 -3.48 4.77
CA ALA A 66 12.94 -4.51 4.10
C ALA A 66 14.38 -4.03 3.87
N LYS A 67 15.29 -4.98 3.67
CA LYS A 67 16.69 -4.67 3.37
C LYS A 67 16.81 -4.11 1.95
N ASN A 68 17.67 -3.12 1.80
CA ASN A 68 18.11 -2.61 0.50
C ASN A 68 19.21 -3.52 -0.10
N SER A 69 19.72 -3.18 -1.28
CA SER A 69 20.80 -3.93 -1.94
C SER A 69 22.13 -3.98 -1.17
N PHE A 70 22.30 -3.13 -0.15
CA PHE A 70 23.47 -3.11 0.74
C PHE A 70 23.25 -3.91 2.03
N GLY A 71 22.09 -4.58 2.17
CA GLY A 71 21.75 -5.44 3.31
C GLY A 71 21.21 -4.71 4.54
N GLY A 72 21.02 -3.39 4.47
CA GLY A 72 20.52 -2.56 5.57
C GLY A 72 19.02 -2.28 5.48
N TYR A 73 18.35 -2.20 6.63
CA TYR A 73 16.96 -1.73 6.74
C TYR A 73 16.91 -0.20 6.64
N ILE A 74 15.97 0.33 5.85
CA ILE A 74 15.83 1.78 5.60
C ILE A 74 14.64 2.42 6.33
N GLY A 75 13.90 1.63 7.11
CA GLY A 75 12.70 2.09 7.81
C GLY A 75 11.41 1.56 7.19
N PHE A 76 10.29 1.78 7.89
CA PHE A 76 8.98 1.36 7.44
C PHE A 76 8.44 2.32 6.38
N ASN A 77 8.04 1.77 5.23
CA ASN A 77 7.38 2.51 4.15
C ASN A 77 5.94 2.03 4.04
N LYS A 78 5.00 2.95 3.85
CA LYS A 78 3.60 2.58 3.62
C LYS A 78 3.46 1.89 2.27
N PHE A 79 2.60 0.89 2.22
CA PHE A 79 2.20 0.22 1.00
C PHE A 79 0.68 0.14 0.89
N PHE A 80 0.23 -0.04 -0.34
CA PHE A 80 -1.15 -0.26 -0.72
C PHE A 80 -1.20 -1.37 -1.78
N VAL A 81 -2.12 -2.32 -1.64
CA VAL A 81 -2.32 -3.41 -2.61
C VAL A 81 -3.74 -3.42 -3.13
N ASP A 82 -3.86 -3.25 -4.44
CA ASP A 82 -5.08 -3.57 -5.18
C ASP A 82 -5.05 -5.05 -5.56
N LEU A 83 -5.78 -5.87 -4.80
CA LEU A 83 -5.83 -7.32 -5.02
C LEU A 83 -6.61 -7.70 -6.30
N LYS A 84 -7.51 -6.85 -6.82
CA LYS A 84 -8.21 -7.13 -8.08
C LYS A 84 -7.27 -7.03 -9.27
N ARG A 85 -6.35 -6.05 -9.23
CA ARG A 85 -5.34 -5.83 -10.26
C ARG A 85 -3.99 -6.49 -9.95
N ASN A 86 -3.86 -7.11 -8.77
CA ASN A 86 -2.61 -7.61 -8.20
C ASN A 86 -1.47 -6.58 -8.28
N LYS A 87 -1.77 -5.31 -7.98
CA LYS A 87 -0.80 -4.21 -8.09
C LYS A 87 -0.42 -3.70 -6.70
N VAL A 88 0.88 -3.60 -6.48
CA VAL A 88 1.47 -3.06 -5.25
C VAL A 88 1.92 -1.64 -5.51
N PHE A 89 1.61 -0.77 -4.56
CA PHE A 89 1.98 0.62 -4.54
C PHE A 89 2.72 0.87 -3.24
N PHE A 90 3.78 1.67 -3.31
CA PHE A 90 4.47 2.19 -2.14
C PHE A 90 4.21 3.68 -2.07
N GLU A 91 3.98 4.21 -0.87
CA GLU A 91 4.00 5.65 -0.64
C GLU A 91 5.42 6.14 -0.97
N SER A 92 5.56 6.80 -2.11
CA SER A 92 6.85 7.21 -2.61
C SER A 92 7.30 8.50 -1.92
N VAL A 93 8.40 8.40 -1.17
CA VAL A 93 9.26 9.54 -0.79
C VAL A 93 9.59 10.39 -2.02
N LYS A 94 9.77 9.74 -3.18
CA LYS A 94 10.02 10.37 -4.49
C LYS A 94 8.95 11.39 -4.92
N LEU A 95 7.67 11.26 -4.52
CA LEU A 95 6.65 12.23 -4.97
C LEU A 95 6.79 13.55 -4.25
N LYS A 96 7.03 13.47 -2.94
CA LYS A 96 7.26 14.64 -2.13
C LYS A 96 8.55 15.35 -2.59
N GLU A 97 9.60 14.60 -2.90
CA GLU A 97 10.83 15.17 -3.48
C GLU A 97 10.60 15.83 -4.84
N ILE A 98 9.80 15.23 -5.72
CA ILE A 98 9.46 15.83 -7.03
C ILE A 98 8.57 17.06 -6.87
N GLU A 99 7.59 17.02 -5.98
CA GLU A 99 6.71 18.16 -5.68
C GLU A 99 7.52 19.32 -5.10
N ASP A 100 8.36 19.04 -4.09
CA ASP A 100 9.26 20.00 -3.46
C ASP A 100 10.22 20.59 -4.51
N TRP A 101 10.77 19.77 -5.42
CA TRP A 101 11.61 20.23 -6.52
C TRP A 101 10.86 21.11 -7.53
N ASN A 102 9.67 20.69 -7.97
CA ASN A 102 8.83 21.45 -8.91
C ASN A 102 8.44 22.81 -8.32
N ASN A 103 8.16 22.86 -7.01
CA ASN A 103 7.85 24.09 -6.29
C ASN A 103 9.07 25.02 -6.22
N ALA A 104 10.25 24.49 -5.86
CA ALA A 104 11.49 25.27 -5.84
C ALA A 104 11.83 25.88 -7.21
N VAL A 105 11.64 25.13 -8.30
CA VAL A 105 11.85 25.62 -9.68
C VAL A 105 10.88 26.76 -10.01
N ARG A 106 9.60 26.62 -9.67
CA ARG A 106 8.60 27.68 -9.89
C ARG A 106 8.93 28.95 -9.14
N GLU A 107 9.36 28.83 -7.89
CA GLU A 107 9.76 29.99 -7.07
C GLU A 107 10.99 30.68 -7.66
N ALA A 108 12.02 29.92 -8.05
CA ALA A 108 13.22 30.46 -8.67
C ALA A 108 12.92 31.18 -9.99
N SER A 109 12.10 30.58 -10.86
CA SER A 109 11.71 31.18 -12.13
C SER A 109 10.88 32.45 -11.94
N LYS A 110 9.95 32.46 -10.96
CA LYS A 110 9.20 33.67 -10.60
C LYS A 110 10.11 34.80 -10.11
N ALA A 111 11.12 34.50 -9.30
CA ALA A 111 12.09 35.48 -8.82
C ALA A 111 12.93 36.09 -9.96
N LEU A 112 13.17 35.32 -11.02
CA LEU A 112 13.92 35.74 -12.20
C LEU A 112 13.04 36.38 -13.29
N GLY A 113 11.70 36.36 -13.14
CA GLY A 113 10.78 36.81 -14.18
C GLY A 113 10.75 35.90 -15.42
N GLU A 114 11.14 34.64 -15.26
CA GLU A 114 11.20 33.64 -16.32
C GLU A 114 10.09 32.58 -16.16
N GLU A 115 9.79 31.89 -17.24
CA GLU A 115 8.92 30.70 -17.22
C GLU A 115 9.66 29.48 -16.61
N PRO A 116 9.00 28.68 -15.76
CA PRO A 116 9.61 27.50 -15.15
C PRO A 116 9.90 26.41 -16.17
N LYS A 117 11.19 26.03 -16.27
CA LYS A 117 11.69 24.98 -17.16
C LYS A 117 11.97 23.70 -16.38
N ASN A 118 11.95 22.57 -17.09
CA ASN A 118 12.27 21.22 -16.58
C ASN A 118 11.29 20.63 -15.54
N ILE A 119 10.09 21.22 -15.35
CA ILE A 119 9.05 20.67 -14.46
C ILE A 119 8.86 19.17 -14.72
N ILE A 120 9.05 18.35 -13.69
CA ILE A 120 8.93 16.90 -13.79
C ILE A 120 7.44 16.58 -13.66
N ASN A 121 6.85 16.05 -14.73
CA ASN A 121 5.52 15.45 -14.67
C ASN A 121 5.66 13.96 -14.30
N PRO A 122 5.32 13.55 -13.06
CA PRO A 122 5.50 12.17 -12.62
C PRO A 122 4.62 11.17 -13.38
N MET A 123 3.51 11.64 -13.97
CA MET A 123 2.57 10.83 -14.74
C MET A 123 3.10 10.51 -16.15
N GLU A 124 3.87 11.42 -16.73
CA GLU A 124 4.46 11.23 -18.06
C GLU A 124 5.79 10.50 -17.99
N ASN A 125 6.52 10.64 -16.88
CA ASN A 125 7.82 10.02 -16.68
C ASN A 125 7.68 8.51 -16.40
N LYS A 126 8.22 7.68 -17.30
CA LYS A 126 8.21 6.21 -17.21
C LYS A 126 8.85 5.67 -15.93
N GLU A 127 9.80 6.39 -15.33
CA GLU A 127 10.45 6.02 -14.07
C GLU A 127 9.55 6.26 -12.85
N TYR A 128 8.55 7.13 -12.96
CA TYR A 128 7.66 7.48 -11.84
C TYR A 128 6.23 6.97 -12.03
N ARG A 129 5.85 6.55 -13.25
CA ARG A 129 4.53 5.97 -13.56
C ARG A 129 4.12 4.77 -12.73
N HIS A 130 5.04 4.00 -12.14
CA HIS A 130 4.62 2.88 -11.28
C HIS A 130 4.25 3.31 -9.86
N TYR A 131 4.57 4.55 -9.47
CA TYR A 131 4.16 5.14 -8.20
C TYR A 131 2.79 5.84 -8.27
N PHE A 132 2.27 6.07 -9.48
CA PHE A 132 0.95 6.64 -9.69
C PHE A 132 0.08 5.67 -10.50
N VAL A 133 -1.16 5.45 -10.06
CA VAL A 133 -2.24 5.12 -10.99
C VAL A 133 -3.36 6.09 -10.71
N GLU A 134 -3.75 6.78 -11.78
CA GLU A 134 -4.94 7.63 -11.86
C GLU A 134 -6.18 6.94 -11.28
N GLY A 135 -6.94 7.68 -10.48
CA GLY A 135 -8.29 7.35 -10.02
C GLY A 135 -8.34 6.14 -9.09
N TRP A 136 -8.84 6.23 -7.86
CA TRP A 136 -10.01 6.95 -7.37
C TRP A 136 -9.91 7.01 -5.84
#